data_AF-A0A945HWB0-F1
#
_entry.id   AF-A0A945HWB0-F1
#
_cell.length_a   1.000
_cell.length_b   1.000
_cell.length_c   1.000
_cell.angle_alpha   90.00
_cell.angle_beta   90.00
_cell.angle_gamma   90.00
#
_symmetry.space_group_name_H-M   'P 1'
#
loop_
_entity.id
_entity.type
_entity.pdbx_description
1 polymer ?
#
loop_
_entity_poly.entity_id
_entity_poly.type
_entity_poly.pdbx_seq_one_letter_code
_entity_poly.pdbx_strand_id
1 'polypeptide(L)'
;MRKIKLYSSLLFVSLLTLTGCKDDDLDRLDITKIESGAILRTLSKALPAIDITNPSAATMSVQVEFDDFLGQDTMESVDVYASFVDATPIAGKLLTFNEASVGNVTASNFTTGANGKLQGTVSMNIGTAMSAIGVTSEQLYGGDLFLMRLVLNTTDGRTFTSDNVGPKIQGSSAFVSPFRYSGSVVCPPLTGTWTIDMQDAYGDGWNGAAIEVNLDGVITPYAIDTGSSGSFSIEVPSNAIGLVFSFKSGDWDEEVTYQITAPNGIVTDNGPSPSAGSINVGIDFCTL
;
A
#
# COMPACT_ATOMS: atom_id res chain seq x y z
N MET A 1 -22.96 -73.59 -30.09
CA MET A 1 -21.72 -73.65 -29.31
C MET A 1 -20.66 -72.75 -29.94
N ARG A 2 -20.38 -71.58 -29.34
CA ARG A 2 -19.15 -70.81 -29.58
C ARG A 2 -18.88 -69.99 -28.31
N LYS A 3 -17.77 -70.30 -27.66
CA LYS A 3 -17.37 -69.81 -26.34
C LYS A 3 -16.89 -68.35 -26.45
N ILE A 4 -17.43 -67.44 -25.63
CA ILE A 4 -16.92 -66.09 -25.45
C ILE A 4 -16.00 -66.11 -24.22
N LYS A 5 -14.74 -65.69 -24.40
CA LYS A 5 -13.70 -65.67 -23.37
C LYS A 5 -13.84 -64.42 -22.48
N LEU A 6 -13.87 -64.63 -21.17
CA LEU A 6 -13.70 -63.60 -20.13
C LEU A 6 -12.31 -62.97 -20.25
N TYR A 7 -12.24 -61.64 -20.22
CA TYR A 7 -11.03 -60.88 -19.89
C TYR A 7 -11.26 -60.09 -18.61
N SER A 8 -10.49 -60.48 -17.59
CA SER A 8 -10.36 -59.83 -16.29
C SER A 8 -9.43 -58.63 -16.43
N SER A 9 -9.94 -57.41 -16.27
CA SER A 9 -9.11 -56.21 -16.07
C SER A 9 -9.04 -55.88 -14.59
N LEU A 10 -7.81 -55.94 -14.06
CA LEU A 10 -7.42 -55.54 -12.72
C LEU A 10 -7.79 -54.07 -12.45
N LEU A 11 -8.48 -53.81 -11.34
CA LEU A 11 -8.66 -52.49 -10.77
C LEU A 11 -7.40 -52.12 -9.97
N PHE A 12 -6.57 -51.23 -10.50
CA PHE A 12 -5.39 -50.71 -9.80
C PHE A 12 -5.84 -49.58 -8.86
N VAL A 13 -6.01 -49.88 -7.58
CA VAL A 13 -6.27 -48.88 -6.53
C VAL A 13 -4.95 -48.14 -6.27
N SER A 14 -4.81 -46.94 -6.84
CA SER A 14 -3.74 -46.00 -6.50
C SER A 14 -4.10 -45.33 -5.17
N LEU A 15 -3.53 -45.85 -4.08
CA LEU A 15 -3.56 -45.22 -2.77
C LEU A 15 -2.60 -44.02 -2.81
N LEU A 16 -3.12 -42.83 -3.10
CA LEU A 16 -2.40 -41.57 -2.93
C LEU A 16 -2.05 -41.40 -1.45
N THR A 17 -0.83 -41.73 -1.07
CA THR A 17 -0.25 -41.32 0.20
C THR A 17 -0.08 -39.80 0.14
N LEU A 18 -0.96 -39.06 0.80
CA LEU A 18 -0.73 -37.69 1.18
C LEU A 18 0.39 -37.68 2.23
N THR A 19 1.64 -37.76 1.77
CA THR A 19 2.78 -37.32 2.58
C THR A 19 2.60 -35.83 2.78
N GLY A 20 2.06 -35.45 3.94
CA GLY A 20 2.02 -34.06 4.36
C GLY A 20 3.43 -33.48 4.24
N CYS A 21 3.55 -32.34 3.57
CA CYS A 21 4.68 -31.47 3.81
C CYS A 21 4.63 -31.12 5.30
N LYS A 22 5.45 -31.82 6.08
CA LYS A 22 5.91 -31.31 7.37
C LYS A 22 6.75 -30.11 6.97
N ASP A 23 6.09 -28.95 6.91
CA ASP A 23 6.77 -27.66 6.88
C ASP A 23 7.42 -27.56 8.27
N ASP A 24 8.54 -28.25 8.44
CA ASP A 24 9.39 -28.02 9.59
C ASP A 24 9.75 -26.54 9.46
N ASP A 25 9.26 -25.74 10.41
CA ASP A 25 9.55 -24.32 10.61
C ASP A 25 11.07 -24.07 10.63
N LEU A 26 11.71 -24.08 9.46
CA LEU A 26 13.16 -23.95 9.29
C LEU A 26 13.68 -22.54 9.67
N ASP A 27 12.78 -21.64 10.07
CA ASP A 27 13.09 -20.25 10.38
C ASP A 27 12.77 -19.82 11.81
N ARG A 28 12.33 -20.75 12.67
CA ARG A 28 12.17 -20.47 14.10
C ARG A 28 13.52 -20.63 14.80
N LEU A 29 13.97 -19.58 15.48
CA LEU A 29 15.09 -19.70 16.41
C LEU A 29 14.75 -20.78 17.44
N ASP A 30 15.73 -21.62 17.76
CA ASP A 30 15.63 -22.54 18.88
C ASP A 30 15.63 -21.72 20.17
N ILE A 31 14.42 -21.39 20.64
CA ILE A 31 14.21 -20.54 21.82
C ILE A 31 14.88 -21.10 23.08
N THR A 32 15.16 -22.41 23.12
CA THR A 32 15.85 -23.05 24.25
C THR A 32 17.33 -22.69 24.32
N LYS A 33 17.90 -22.15 23.24
CA LYS A 33 19.28 -21.68 23.14
C LYS A 33 19.41 -20.17 23.23
N ILE A 34 18.30 -19.44 23.33
CA ILE A 34 18.33 -17.99 23.46
C ILE A 34 18.67 -17.65 24.91
N GLU A 35 19.87 -17.11 25.13
CA GLU A 35 20.31 -16.66 26.45
C GLU A 35 19.96 -15.18 26.70
N SER A 36 19.68 -14.43 25.65
CA SER A 36 19.22 -13.04 25.73
C SER A 36 18.65 -12.55 24.39
N GLY A 37 17.70 -11.61 24.43
CA GLY A 37 17.19 -10.90 23.25
C GLY A 37 15.83 -10.27 23.56
N ALA A 38 15.34 -9.41 22.66
CA ALA A 38 13.96 -8.96 22.70
C ALA A 38 13.49 -8.56 21.30
N ILE A 39 12.18 -8.66 21.06
CA ILE A 39 11.54 -8.25 19.81
C ILE A 39 10.27 -7.43 20.07
N LEU A 40 9.83 -6.72 19.04
CA LEU A 40 8.50 -6.13 18.94
C LEU A 40 7.78 -6.75 17.75
N ARG A 41 7.11 -7.88 17.97
CA ARG A 41 6.32 -8.55 16.94
C ARG A 41 5.14 -7.66 16.55
N THR A 42 5.03 -7.31 15.27
CA THR A 42 3.85 -6.62 14.74
C THR A 42 2.65 -7.56 14.74
N LEU A 43 1.58 -7.20 15.44
CA LEU A 43 0.30 -7.91 15.43
C LEU A 43 -0.63 -7.37 14.34
N SER A 44 -0.70 -6.05 14.23
CA SER A 44 -1.51 -5.36 13.22
C SER A 44 -0.96 -3.96 12.94
N LYS A 45 -1.36 -3.36 11.83
CA LYS A 45 -0.92 -2.02 11.42
C LYS A 45 -2.05 -1.26 10.74
N ALA A 46 -2.14 0.03 11.04
CA ALA A 46 -2.98 1.01 10.38
C ALA A 46 -2.07 2.12 9.85
N LEU A 47 -1.77 2.06 8.55
CA LEU A 47 -0.87 2.99 7.85
C LEU A 47 -1.67 3.67 6.74
N PRO A 48 -2.57 4.61 7.08
CA PRO A 48 -3.40 5.27 6.08
C PRO A 48 -2.53 6.07 5.10
N ALA A 49 -3.04 6.26 3.88
CA ALA A 49 -2.48 7.23 2.97
C ALA A 49 -2.51 8.63 3.61
N ILE A 50 -1.47 9.42 3.37
CA ILE A 50 -1.32 10.75 3.94
C ILE A 50 -1.81 11.75 2.89
N ASP A 51 -3.02 12.26 3.09
CA ASP A 51 -3.59 13.29 2.21
C ASP A 51 -2.76 14.57 2.31
N ILE A 52 -2.18 14.99 1.18
CA ILE A 52 -1.35 16.21 1.09
C ILE A 52 -2.11 17.48 1.49
N THR A 53 -3.44 17.51 1.33
CA THR A 53 -4.28 18.67 1.67
C THR A 53 -4.54 18.79 3.17
N ASN A 54 -4.41 17.68 3.91
CA ASN A 54 -4.57 17.65 5.36
C ASN A 54 -3.70 16.56 6.02
N PRO A 55 -2.37 16.67 5.94
CA PRO A 55 -1.47 15.59 6.35
C PRO A 55 -1.60 15.31 7.86
N SER A 56 -1.87 16.35 8.67
CA SER A 56 -2.02 16.23 10.12
C SER A 56 -3.20 15.38 10.60
N ALA A 57 -4.19 15.11 9.74
CA ALA A 57 -5.29 14.21 10.06
C ALA A 57 -4.85 12.73 10.07
N ALA A 58 -3.75 12.39 9.41
CA ALA A 58 -3.24 11.03 9.35
C ALA A 58 -2.45 10.66 10.62
N THR A 59 -2.67 9.44 11.11
CA THR A 59 -1.90 8.85 12.20
C THR A 59 -1.51 7.42 11.83
N MET A 60 -0.21 7.16 11.73
CA MET A 60 0.33 5.81 11.57
C MET A 60 0.27 5.10 12.93
N SER A 61 -0.27 3.89 12.99
CA SER A 61 -0.37 3.12 14.22
C SER A 61 -0.03 1.66 14.00
N VAL A 62 0.70 1.07 14.93
CA VAL A 62 1.08 -0.34 14.91
C VAL A 62 0.82 -0.96 16.26
N GLN A 63 0.12 -2.10 16.24
CA GLN A 63 -0.04 -2.92 17.43
C GLN A 63 1.14 -3.88 17.49
N VAL A 64 1.86 -3.86 18.61
CA VAL A 64 3.05 -4.69 18.80
C VAL A 64 2.93 -5.53 20.06
N GLU A 65 3.59 -6.68 20.02
CA GLU A 65 3.78 -7.59 21.14
C GLU A 65 5.26 -7.66 21.49
N PHE A 66 5.57 -7.44 22.76
CA PHE A 66 6.91 -7.61 23.30
C PHE A 66 7.17 -9.07 23.68
N ASP A 67 8.38 -9.54 23.38
CA ASP A 67 8.83 -10.89 23.73
C ASP A 67 10.35 -10.86 23.95
N ASP A 68 10.80 -11.17 25.16
CA ASP A 68 12.22 -11.30 25.50
C ASP A 68 12.72 -12.76 25.49
N PHE A 69 11.87 -13.69 25.01
CA PHE A 69 12.10 -15.14 24.93
C PHE A 69 12.28 -15.87 26.26
N LEU A 70 12.46 -15.14 27.37
CA LEU A 70 12.84 -15.67 28.67
C LEU A 70 11.77 -15.42 29.74
N GLY A 71 10.74 -14.64 29.44
CA GLY A 71 9.65 -14.32 30.37
C GLY A 71 10.11 -13.46 31.53
N GLN A 72 11.09 -12.59 31.31
CA GLN A 72 11.64 -11.70 32.32
C GLN A 72 10.93 -10.34 32.35
N ASP A 73 10.02 -10.09 31.39
CA ASP A 73 9.26 -8.85 31.23
C ASP A 73 10.15 -7.60 31.24
N THR A 74 11.26 -7.68 30.51
CA THR A 74 12.32 -6.65 30.48
C THR A 74 11.96 -5.38 29.72
N MET A 75 10.70 -5.15 29.34
CA MET A 75 10.29 -3.98 28.58
C MET A 75 10.37 -2.70 29.42
N GLU A 76 11.04 -1.66 28.91
CA GLU A 76 11.09 -0.33 29.54
C GLU A 76 10.24 0.68 28.75
N SER A 77 10.55 0.89 27.47
CA SER A 77 9.83 1.81 26.58
C SER A 77 9.98 1.42 25.12
N VAL A 78 9.13 2.01 24.28
CA VAL A 78 9.34 2.09 22.83
C VAL A 78 9.44 3.55 22.46
N ASP A 79 10.63 4.02 22.09
CA ASP A 79 10.80 5.36 21.53
C ASP A 79 10.40 5.36 20.05
N VAL A 80 9.79 6.46 19.62
CA VAL A 80 9.28 6.65 18.26
C VAL A 80 10.06 7.76 17.60
N TYR A 81 10.64 7.44 16.45
CA TYR A 81 11.36 8.37 15.59
C TYR A 81 10.65 8.51 14.26
N ALA A 82 10.68 9.72 13.73
CA ALA A 82 10.11 10.08 12.45
C ALA A 82 11.20 10.54 11.49
N SER A 83 11.16 10.05 10.26
CA SER A 83 12.02 10.50 9.17
C SER A 83 11.17 10.75 7.91
N PHE A 84 11.68 11.60 7.02
CA PHE A 84 11.02 11.94 5.76
C PHE A 84 11.92 11.59 4.58
N VAL A 85 11.34 10.98 3.55
CA VAL A 85 12.01 10.69 2.28
C VAL A 85 11.27 11.46 1.19
N ASP A 86 11.95 12.48 0.66
CA ASP A 86 11.57 13.10 -0.61
C ASP A 86 11.85 12.09 -1.73
N ALA A 87 10.78 11.47 -2.23
CA ALA A 87 10.84 10.52 -3.33
C ALA A 87 10.53 11.20 -4.67
N THR A 88 10.05 12.44 -4.62
CA THR A 88 9.55 13.19 -5.76
C THR A 88 10.17 14.59 -5.81
N PRO A 89 11.44 14.70 -6.22
CA PRO A 89 12.16 15.97 -6.18
C PRO A 89 11.51 17.01 -7.10
N ILE A 90 10.86 18.00 -6.50
CA ILE A 90 10.27 19.12 -7.24
C ILE A 90 11.42 19.96 -7.84
N ALA A 91 11.35 20.22 -9.14
CA ALA A 91 12.39 20.92 -9.90
C ALA A 91 13.79 20.27 -9.78
N GLY A 92 13.86 18.96 -9.54
CA GLY A 92 15.11 18.21 -9.45
C GLY A 92 15.90 18.46 -8.15
N LYS A 93 15.29 19.12 -7.16
CA LYS A 93 15.92 19.35 -5.86
C LYS A 93 15.43 18.32 -4.86
N LEU A 94 16.33 17.42 -4.45
CA LEU A 94 16.09 16.51 -3.33
C LEU A 94 16.20 17.27 -2.01
N LEU A 95 15.16 17.20 -1.19
CA LEU A 95 15.17 17.69 0.18
C LEU A 95 15.67 16.60 1.13
N THR A 96 16.45 17.00 2.12
CA THR A 96 16.97 16.08 3.13
C THR A 96 16.74 16.69 4.49
N PHE A 97 16.17 15.87 5.38
CA PHE A 97 15.86 16.25 6.75
C PHE A 97 16.48 15.24 7.70
N ASN A 98 16.84 15.71 8.89
CA ASN A 98 17.29 14.80 9.94
C ASN A 98 16.08 14.10 10.54
N GLU A 99 16.28 12.84 10.91
CA GLU A 99 15.31 12.13 11.73
C GLU A 99 15.14 12.84 13.09
N ALA A 100 13.91 12.81 13.62
CA ALA A 100 13.58 13.43 14.89
C ALA A 100 12.77 12.48 15.78
N SER A 101 12.94 12.59 17.10
CA SER A 101 12.07 11.89 18.05
C SER A 101 10.70 12.56 18.11
N VAL A 102 9.64 11.76 18.10
CA VAL A 102 8.25 12.24 18.23
C VAL A 102 7.61 11.87 19.58
N GLY A 103 8.31 11.06 20.40
CA GLY A 103 7.86 10.66 21.72
C GLY A 103 8.24 9.21 22.04
N ASN A 104 7.66 8.69 23.12
CA ASN A 104 7.79 7.29 23.49
C ASN A 104 6.51 6.74 24.11
N VAL A 105 6.42 5.41 24.17
CA VAL A 105 5.37 4.67 24.86
C VAL A 105 6.04 3.83 25.94
N THR A 106 5.72 4.09 27.20
CA THR A 106 6.32 3.35 28.33
C THR A 106 5.66 1.98 28.49
N ALA A 107 6.36 1.03 29.13
CA ALA A 107 5.81 -0.29 29.43
C ALA A 107 4.47 -0.22 30.21
N SER A 108 4.23 0.83 31.01
CA SER A 108 2.98 1.02 31.74
C SER A 108 1.75 1.25 30.85
N ASN A 109 1.95 1.63 29.58
CA ASN A 109 0.90 1.78 28.59
C ASN A 109 0.60 0.48 27.82
N PHE A 110 1.35 -0.61 28.10
CA PHE A 110 1.11 -1.92 27.54
C PHE A 110 0.22 -2.75 28.47
N THR A 111 -0.51 -3.70 27.89
CA THR A 111 -1.40 -4.61 28.63
C THR A 111 -1.04 -6.07 28.32
N THR A 112 -1.22 -6.96 29.27
CA THR A 112 -0.97 -8.39 29.06
C THR A 112 -2.05 -9.00 28.16
N GLY A 113 -1.64 -9.54 27.01
CA GLY A 113 -2.49 -10.28 26.09
C GLY A 113 -2.84 -11.68 26.59
N ALA A 114 -3.72 -12.38 25.87
CA ALA A 114 -4.18 -13.73 26.23
C ALA A 114 -3.05 -14.79 26.32
N ASN A 115 -1.92 -14.54 25.65
CA ASN A 115 -0.73 -15.39 25.67
C ASN A 115 0.28 -15.00 26.78
N GLY A 116 -0.08 -14.07 27.66
CA GLY A 116 0.77 -13.62 28.76
C GLY A 116 1.82 -12.57 28.38
N LYS A 117 1.87 -12.13 27.11
CA LYS A 117 2.86 -11.15 26.64
C LYS A 117 2.32 -9.73 26.65
N LEU A 118 3.19 -8.74 26.84
CA LEU A 118 2.82 -7.33 26.77
C LEU A 118 2.47 -6.93 25.34
N GLN A 119 1.30 -6.36 25.16
CA GLN A 119 0.78 -5.85 23.89
C GLN A 119 0.35 -4.38 24.04
N GLY A 120 0.62 -3.59 23.03
CA GLY A 120 0.33 -2.16 23.04
C GLY A 120 0.30 -1.56 21.64
N THR A 121 -0.29 -0.37 21.55
CA THR A 121 -0.32 0.40 20.31
C THR A 121 0.73 1.49 20.37
N VAL A 122 1.57 1.55 19.35
CA VAL A 122 2.54 2.63 19.14
C VAL A 122 2.12 3.42 17.91
N SER A 123 2.05 4.74 18.05
CA SER A 123 1.48 5.63 17.03
C SER A 123 2.36 6.84 16.76
N MET A 124 2.25 7.37 15.55
CA MET A 124 2.88 8.60 15.10
C MET A 124 1.86 9.42 14.30
N ASN A 125 1.45 10.57 14.84
CA ASN A 125 0.67 11.56 14.10
C ASN A 125 1.58 12.30 13.12
N ILE A 126 1.13 12.49 11.88
CA ILE A 126 1.94 13.11 10.84
C ILE A 126 2.21 14.60 11.10
N GLY A 127 1.27 15.34 11.69
CA GLY A 127 1.49 16.74 12.07
C GLY A 127 2.58 16.90 13.13
N THR A 128 2.61 16.01 14.13
CA THR A 128 3.69 15.95 15.12
C THR A 128 5.03 15.57 14.47
N ALA A 129 5.03 14.58 13.57
CA ALA A 129 6.23 14.16 12.84
C ALA A 129 6.81 15.30 11.98
N MET A 130 5.97 15.98 11.19
CA MET A 130 6.35 17.15 10.39
C MET A 130 6.99 18.23 11.25
N SER A 131 6.37 18.56 12.38
CA SER A 131 6.87 19.57 13.32
C SER A 131 8.22 19.18 13.93
N ALA A 132 8.41 17.90 14.26
CA ALA A 132 9.65 17.38 14.85
C ALA A 132 10.81 17.34 13.84
N ILE A 133 10.54 16.91 12.61
CA ILE A 133 11.52 16.80 11.52
C ILE A 133 11.86 18.20 10.94
N GLY A 134 10.89 19.13 10.97
CA GLY A 134 11.00 20.44 10.32
C GLY A 134 10.57 20.43 8.86
N VAL A 135 9.66 19.52 8.47
CA VAL A 135 9.04 19.48 7.13
C VAL A 135 7.76 20.31 7.16
N THR A 136 7.55 21.13 6.14
CA THR A 136 6.31 21.91 5.97
C THR A 136 5.44 21.33 4.85
N SER A 137 4.15 21.66 4.83
CA SER A 137 3.22 21.12 3.82
C SER A 137 3.61 21.50 2.39
N GLU A 138 4.25 22.66 2.21
CA GLU A 138 4.71 23.15 0.91
C GLU A 138 5.89 22.34 0.34
N GLN A 139 6.50 21.48 1.16
CA GLN A 139 7.62 20.61 0.77
C GLN A 139 7.17 19.18 0.46
N LEU A 140 5.89 18.88 0.66
CA LEU A 140 5.33 17.56 0.35
C LEU A 140 4.93 17.48 -1.11
N TYR A 141 5.05 16.29 -1.67
CA TYR A 141 4.49 15.94 -2.97
C TYR A 141 4.04 14.47 -2.98
N GLY A 142 3.15 14.14 -3.92
CA GLY A 142 2.60 12.79 -4.04
C GLY A 142 3.68 11.76 -4.33
N GLY A 143 3.78 10.75 -3.47
CA GLY A 143 4.82 9.72 -3.53
C GLY A 143 5.90 9.85 -2.46
N ASP A 144 6.03 10.99 -1.79
CA ASP A 144 6.92 11.16 -0.65
C ASP A 144 6.53 10.23 0.51
N LEU A 145 7.49 9.93 1.39
CA LEU A 145 7.29 8.96 2.45
C LEU A 145 7.59 9.53 3.83
N PHE A 146 6.68 9.30 4.77
CA PHE A 146 6.97 9.38 6.20
C PHE A 146 7.35 8.01 6.73
N LEU A 147 8.48 7.93 7.42
CA LEU A 147 9.00 6.73 8.04
C LEU A 147 8.83 6.82 9.56
N MET A 148 8.22 5.80 10.15
CA MET A 148 8.13 5.61 11.60
C MET A 148 9.12 4.51 11.99
N ARG A 149 10.14 4.86 12.78
CA ARG A 149 11.11 3.90 13.34
C ARG A 149 10.86 3.74 14.84
N LEU A 150 10.86 2.49 15.28
CA LEU A 150 10.66 2.10 16.68
C LEU A 150 11.98 1.69 17.30
N VAL A 151 12.20 2.11 18.53
CA VAL A 151 13.37 1.77 19.34
C VAL A 151 12.87 1.15 20.64
N LEU A 152 13.01 -0.17 20.78
CA LEU A 152 12.68 -0.88 22.00
C LEU A 152 13.83 -0.71 23.01
N ASN A 153 13.54 -0.14 24.18
CA ASN A 153 14.45 -0.11 25.31
C ASN A 153 14.03 -1.12 26.36
N THR A 154 15.01 -1.75 26.98
CA THR A 154 14.82 -2.78 27.99
C THR A 154 15.44 -2.36 29.32
N THR A 155 14.88 -2.86 30.42
CA THR A 155 15.26 -2.48 31.79
C THR A 155 16.69 -2.84 32.17
N ASP A 156 17.36 -3.69 31.38
CA ASP A 156 18.78 -4.02 31.52
C ASP A 156 19.71 -3.13 30.67
N GLY A 157 19.17 -2.08 30.04
CA GLY A 157 19.91 -1.07 29.30
C GLY A 157 20.20 -1.42 27.85
N ARG A 158 19.61 -2.50 27.30
CA ARG A 158 19.74 -2.83 25.87
C ARG A 158 18.67 -2.14 25.03
N THR A 159 19.03 -1.89 23.77
CA THR A 159 18.17 -1.24 22.79
C THR A 159 18.10 -2.05 21.50
N PHE A 160 16.90 -2.21 20.94
CA PHE A 160 16.65 -2.92 19.68
C PHE A 160 15.89 -2.02 18.69
N THR A 161 16.39 -1.91 17.47
CA THR A 161 15.85 -1.06 16.39
C THR A 161 16.17 -1.71 15.03
N SER A 162 15.61 -1.18 13.94
CA SER A 162 15.84 -1.66 12.57
C SER A 162 17.31 -1.72 12.16
N ASP A 163 18.17 -0.93 12.83
CA ASP A 163 19.58 -0.77 12.47
C ASP A 163 20.50 -1.80 13.14
N ASN A 164 20.01 -2.50 14.16
CA ASN A 164 20.83 -3.42 14.96
C ASN A 164 20.23 -4.83 15.11
N VAL A 165 19.19 -5.15 14.34
CA VAL A 165 18.61 -6.50 14.27
C VAL A 165 18.75 -7.10 12.88
N GLY A 166 18.97 -8.42 12.81
CA GLY A 166 19.16 -9.13 11.53
C GLY A 166 17.86 -9.32 10.73
N PRO A 167 17.94 -9.60 9.41
CA PRO A 167 16.77 -9.75 8.53
C PRO A 167 15.76 -10.82 8.99
N LYS A 168 16.22 -11.88 9.68
CA LYS A 168 15.33 -12.89 10.25
C LYS A 168 14.38 -12.28 11.29
N ILE A 169 14.89 -11.44 12.20
CA ILE A 169 14.06 -10.74 13.20
C ILE A 169 13.09 -9.78 12.50
N GLN A 170 13.57 -9.07 11.48
CA GLN A 170 12.76 -8.06 10.80
C GLN A 170 11.60 -8.66 9.98
N GLY A 171 11.86 -9.74 9.23
CA GLY A 171 10.97 -10.17 8.15
C GLY A 171 10.51 -11.62 8.18
N SER A 172 11.08 -12.51 9.00
CA SER A 172 10.58 -13.89 9.06
C SER A 172 9.18 -13.93 9.68
N SER A 173 8.37 -14.89 9.25
CA SER A 173 7.03 -15.15 9.80
C SER A 173 7.04 -15.47 11.29
N ALA A 174 8.18 -15.91 11.84
CA ALA A 174 8.34 -16.22 13.26
C ALA A 174 8.41 -14.97 14.17
N PHE A 175 8.97 -13.86 13.66
CA PHE A 175 9.26 -12.67 14.46
C PHE A 175 8.45 -11.46 14.03
N VAL A 176 8.36 -11.18 12.72
CA VAL A 176 7.60 -10.04 12.17
C VAL A 176 7.90 -8.74 12.94
N SER A 177 9.18 -8.45 13.18
CA SER A 177 9.62 -7.34 14.03
C SER A 177 10.47 -6.34 13.23
N PRO A 178 9.90 -5.64 12.24
CA PRO A 178 10.66 -4.79 11.33
C PRO A 178 11.21 -3.51 11.97
N PHE A 179 10.67 -3.09 13.12
CA PHE A 179 10.99 -1.82 13.79
C PHE A 179 10.84 -0.56 12.92
N ARG A 180 10.29 -0.67 11.71
CA ARG A 180 10.12 0.41 10.75
C ARG A 180 8.83 0.23 9.97
N TYR A 181 8.13 1.33 9.76
CA TYR A 181 6.90 1.41 8.97
C TYR A 181 6.92 2.67 8.12
N SER A 182 6.13 2.70 7.05
CA SER A 182 6.06 3.84 6.14
C SER A 182 4.62 4.18 5.77
N GLY A 183 4.32 5.46 5.68
CA GLY A 183 3.11 6.01 5.06
C GLY A 183 3.50 6.84 3.85
N SER A 184 2.73 6.75 2.76
CA SER A 184 2.94 7.53 1.55
C SER A 184 2.05 8.76 1.53
N VAL A 185 2.62 9.89 1.11
CA VAL A 185 1.86 11.07 0.73
C VAL A 185 1.12 10.77 -0.57
N VAL A 186 -0.17 11.05 -0.57
CA VAL A 186 -1.04 10.89 -1.74
C VAL A 186 -1.70 12.21 -2.09
N CYS A 187 -2.02 12.34 -3.37
CA CYS A 187 -2.72 13.47 -3.92
C CYS A 187 -4.10 12.99 -4.35
N PRO A 188 -5.14 13.17 -3.52
CA PRO A 188 -6.46 12.68 -3.83
C PRO A 188 -6.97 13.35 -5.11
N PRO A 189 -7.67 12.63 -6.00
CA PRO A 189 -8.27 13.22 -7.19
C PRO A 189 -9.38 14.21 -6.82
N LEU A 190 -9.70 15.11 -7.76
CA LEU A 190 -10.85 16.00 -7.60
C LEU A 190 -12.14 15.20 -7.41
N THR A 191 -12.81 15.45 -6.31
CA THR A 191 -14.14 14.92 -6.00
C THR A 191 -15.20 15.51 -6.92
N GLY A 192 -16.16 14.68 -7.33
CA GLY A 192 -17.31 15.07 -8.12
C GLY A 192 -17.39 14.36 -9.46
N THR A 193 -18.26 14.88 -10.32
CA THR A 193 -18.54 14.31 -11.63
C THR A 193 -17.43 14.64 -12.63
N TRP A 194 -16.76 13.61 -13.13
CA TRP A 194 -15.93 13.68 -14.32
C TRP A 194 -16.77 13.22 -15.53
N THR A 195 -16.65 13.91 -16.66
CA THR A 195 -17.36 13.56 -17.89
C THR A 195 -16.38 13.17 -18.98
N ILE A 196 -16.69 12.09 -19.70
CA ILE A 196 -16.00 11.71 -20.93
C ILE A 196 -16.98 11.93 -22.08
N ASP A 197 -16.71 12.90 -22.94
CA ASP A 197 -17.44 13.10 -24.19
C ASP A 197 -16.64 12.47 -25.32
N MET A 198 -17.31 11.64 -26.12
CA MET A 198 -16.66 10.72 -27.06
C MET A 198 -17.23 10.97 -28.46
N GLN A 199 -16.38 10.92 -29.48
CA GLN A 199 -16.80 10.97 -30.87
C GLN A 199 -16.09 9.90 -31.70
N ASP A 200 -16.77 9.51 -32.77
CA ASP A 200 -16.40 8.43 -33.68
C ASP A 200 -16.68 8.89 -35.12
N ALA A 201 -15.64 8.95 -35.95
CA ALA A 201 -15.73 9.60 -37.26
C ALA A 201 -16.50 8.78 -38.29
N TYR A 202 -16.51 7.45 -38.21
CA TYR A 202 -17.24 6.59 -39.14
C TYR A 202 -18.64 6.18 -38.65
N GLY A 203 -18.90 6.31 -37.34
CA GLY A 203 -20.21 6.12 -36.73
C GLY A 203 -20.57 4.67 -36.42
N ASP A 204 -19.62 3.75 -36.54
CA ASP A 204 -19.75 2.34 -36.20
C ASP A 204 -19.18 1.98 -34.83
N GLY A 205 -18.67 2.97 -34.09
CA GLY A 205 -18.18 2.84 -32.73
C GLY A 205 -16.71 2.44 -32.69
N TRP A 206 -16.11 2.53 -31.51
CA TRP A 206 -14.65 2.52 -31.32
C TRP A 206 -13.94 1.17 -31.52
N ASN A 207 -14.61 0.17 -32.09
CA ASN A 207 -14.01 -1.06 -32.60
C ASN A 207 -13.04 -1.75 -31.61
N GLY A 208 -13.41 -1.81 -30.33
CA GLY A 208 -12.62 -2.44 -29.26
C GLY A 208 -11.64 -1.51 -28.52
N ALA A 209 -11.49 -0.26 -28.97
CA ALA A 209 -10.84 0.80 -28.23
C ALA A 209 -11.74 1.30 -27.08
N ALA A 210 -11.14 1.83 -26.03
CA ALA A 210 -11.85 2.33 -24.86
C ALA A 210 -11.02 3.33 -24.05
N ILE A 211 -11.70 4.16 -23.26
CA ILE A 211 -11.10 4.84 -22.10
C ILE A 211 -11.24 3.92 -20.90
N GLU A 212 -10.12 3.44 -20.38
CA GLU A 212 -10.05 2.71 -19.12
C GLU A 212 -9.89 3.70 -17.97
N VAL A 213 -10.86 3.71 -17.07
CA VAL A 213 -10.83 4.54 -15.86
C VAL A 213 -10.54 3.63 -14.68
N ASN A 214 -9.37 3.84 -14.07
CA ASN A 214 -8.98 3.18 -12.83
C ASN A 214 -9.29 4.10 -11.65
N LEU A 215 -10.34 3.79 -10.91
CA LEU A 215 -10.71 4.46 -9.66
C LEU A 215 -10.39 3.53 -8.49
N ASP A 216 -9.39 3.90 -7.68
CA ASP A 216 -8.92 3.14 -6.50
C ASP A 216 -8.63 1.64 -6.79
N GLY A 217 -8.11 1.33 -7.97
CA GLY A 217 -7.77 -0.04 -8.38
C GLY A 217 -8.88 -0.77 -9.15
N VAL A 218 -10.08 -0.17 -9.27
CA VAL A 218 -11.18 -0.71 -10.07
C VAL A 218 -11.14 -0.10 -11.46
N ILE A 219 -10.82 -0.92 -12.46
CA ILE A 219 -10.74 -0.51 -13.87
C ILE A 219 -12.10 -0.72 -14.54
N THR A 220 -12.66 0.35 -15.10
CA THR A 220 -13.89 0.32 -15.89
C THR A 220 -13.63 0.87 -17.29
N PRO A 221 -13.88 0.11 -18.37
CA PRO A 221 -13.75 0.60 -19.73
C PRO A 221 -15.02 1.34 -20.18
N TYR A 222 -14.83 2.45 -20.89
CA TYR A 222 -15.87 3.24 -21.55
C TYR A 222 -15.58 3.33 -23.04
N ALA A 223 -16.55 2.99 -23.87
CA ALA A 223 -16.44 2.96 -25.33
C ALA A 223 -17.78 3.36 -25.97
N ILE A 224 -17.75 3.77 -27.24
CA ILE A 224 -18.94 3.86 -28.08
C ILE A 224 -19.10 2.52 -28.80
N ASP A 225 -20.18 1.79 -28.55
CA ASP A 225 -20.46 0.52 -29.25
C ASP A 225 -20.99 0.74 -30.67
N THR A 226 -21.77 1.81 -30.89
CA THR A 226 -22.32 2.22 -32.19
C THR A 226 -22.65 3.71 -32.18
N GLY A 227 -22.63 4.36 -33.34
CA GLY A 227 -22.99 5.78 -33.49
C GLY A 227 -21.78 6.70 -33.43
N SER A 228 -21.96 7.96 -33.83
CA SER A 228 -20.87 8.92 -33.97
C SER A 228 -20.49 9.68 -32.69
N SER A 229 -21.21 9.46 -31.59
CA SER A 229 -20.93 10.12 -30.30
C SER A 229 -21.50 9.37 -29.11
N GLY A 230 -20.88 9.60 -27.95
CA GLY A 230 -21.30 9.08 -26.65
C GLY A 230 -20.85 10.00 -25.51
N SER A 231 -21.43 9.83 -24.33
CA SER A 231 -21.00 10.56 -23.14
C SER A 231 -21.20 9.70 -21.89
N PHE A 232 -20.21 9.70 -21.00
CA PHE A 232 -20.25 8.98 -19.73
C PHE A 232 -19.86 9.90 -18.58
N SER A 233 -20.49 9.66 -17.42
CA SER A 233 -20.16 10.37 -16.18
C SER A 233 -19.61 9.39 -15.15
N ILE A 234 -18.51 9.79 -14.51
CA ILE A 234 -17.84 9.05 -13.45
C ILE A 234 -17.93 9.90 -12.18
N GLU A 235 -18.59 9.35 -11.16
CA GLU A 235 -18.67 9.98 -9.85
C GLU A 235 -17.45 9.60 -9.02
N VAL A 236 -16.57 10.56 -8.75
CA VAL A 236 -15.39 10.37 -7.91
C VAL A 236 -15.73 10.79 -6.48
N PRO A 237 -15.75 9.87 -5.49
CA PRO A 237 -16.10 10.19 -4.12
C PRO A 237 -14.96 10.92 -3.39
N SER A 238 -15.29 11.58 -2.29
CA SER A 238 -14.32 12.37 -1.51
C SER A 238 -13.23 11.56 -0.81
N ASN A 239 -13.44 10.25 -0.69
CA ASN A 239 -12.47 9.32 -0.10
C ASN A 239 -11.65 8.57 -1.16
N ALA A 240 -11.76 8.95 -2.44
CA ALA A 240 -10.92 8.39 -3.48
C ALA A 240 -9.45 8.78 -3.26
N ILE A 241 -8.55 7.85 -3.52
CA ILE A 241 -7.10 8.04 -3.35
C ILE A 241 -6.32 7.91 -4.66
N GLY A 242 -6.96 7.44 -5.74
CA GLY A 242 -6.36 7.34 -7.05
C GLY A 242 -7.39 7.38 -8.17
N LEU A 243 -7.10 8.17 -9.20
CA LEU A 243 -7.85 8.23 -10.45
C LEU A 243 -6.86 8.27 -11.61
N VAL A 244 -6.93 7.29 -12.50
CA VAL A 244 -6.10 7.24 -13.70
C VAL A 244 -7.00 6.96 -14.91
N PHE A 245 -6.83 7.78 -15.94
CA PHE A 245 -7.43 7.54 -17.25
C PHE A 245 -6.35 6.97 -18.17
N SER A 246 -6.68 5.93 -18.92
CA SER A 246 -5.81 5.39 -19.97
C SER A 246 -6.60 5.09 -21.23
N PHE A 247 -6.00 5.37 -22.39
CA PHE A 247 -6.55 4.94 -23.65
C PHE A 247 -6.09 3.52 -23.94
N LYS A 248 -7.05 2.62 -24.15
CA LYS A 248 -6.82 1.30 -24.70
C LYS A 248 -7.06 1.38 -26.20
N SER A 249 -6.01 1.15 -26.97
CA SER A 249 -6.06 1.07 -28.43
C SER A 249 -6.91 -0.12 -28.89
N GLY A 250 -7.64 0.12 -29.98
CA GLY A 250 -8.43 -0.87 -30.70
C GLY A 250 -8.10 -0.85 -32.19
N ASP A 251 -9.06 -1.28 -32.98
CA ASP A 251 -9.01 -1.13 -34.43
C ASP A 251 -9.46 0.30 -34.79
N TRP A 252 -8.80 0.91 -35.79
CA TRP A 252 -9.22 2.17 -36.43
C TRP A 252 -9.17 3.41 -35.51
N ASP A 253 -8.22 3.44 -34.55
CA ASP A 253 -8.01 4.55 -33.61
C ASP A 253 -7.93 5.96 -34.28
N GLU A 254 -7.62 6.06 -35.57
CA GLU A 254 -7.68 7.32 -36.33
C GLU A 254 -9.05 8.00 -36.33
N GLU A 255 -10.13 7.29 -36.02
CA GLU A 255 -11.48 7.85 -35.95
C GLU A 255 -11.89 8.34 -34.56
N VAL A 256 -11.08 8.03 -33.54
CA VAL A 256 -11.42 8.23 -32.14
C VAL A 256 -11.00 9.62 -31.67
N THR A 257 -11.98 10.42 -31.20
CA THR A 257 -11.70 11.64 -30.42
C THR A 257 -12.49 11.66 -29.13
N TYR A 258 -11.95 12.29 -28.09
CA TYR A 258 -12.67 12.44 -26.83
C TYR A 258 -12.19 13.62 -26.01
N GLN A 259 -13.08 14.13 -25.18
CA GLN A 259 -12.78 15.12 -24.17
C GLN A 259 -13.04 14.55 -22.79
N ILE A 260 -12.12 14.81 -21.86
CA ILE A 260 -12.32 14.52 -20.43
C ILE A 260 -12.48 15.86 -19.71
N THR A 261 -13.64 16.05 -19.10
CA THR A 261 -13.98 17.24 -18.30
C THR A 261 -13.93 16.89 -16.82
N ALA A 262 -13.09 17.59 -16.07
CA ALA A 262 -12.98 17.46 -14.63
C ALA A 262 -14.04 18.30 -13.88
N PRO A 263 -14.31 18.00 -12.59
CA PRO A 263 -15.29 18.74 -11.77
C PRO A 263 -15.01 20.25 -11.66
N ASN A 264 -13.75 20.66 -11.79
CA ASN A 264 -13.34 22.06 -11.78
C ASN A 264 -13.45 22.76 -13.14
N GLY A 265 -13.97 22.08 -14.17
CA GLY A 265 -14.18 22.61 -15.51
C GLY A 265 -12.96 22.55 -16.43
N ILE A 266 -11.83 21.99 -15.98
CA ILE A 266 -10.69 21.72 -16.87
C ILE A 266 -11.10 20.63 -17.86
N VAL A 267 -10.87 20.89 -19.15
CA VAL A 267 -11.16 19.95 -20.24
C VAL A 267 -9.86 19.59 -20.94
N THR A 268 -9.65 18.31 -21.17
CA THR A 268 -8.60 17.82 -22.08
C THR A 268 -9.23 17.33 -23.36
N ASP A 269 -8.59 17.62 -24.49
CA ASP A 269 -9.03 17.21 -25.82
C ASP A 269 -8.00 16.27 -26.41
N ASN A 270 -8.44 15.10 -26.86
CA ASN A 270 -7.58 14.00 -27.26
C ASN A 270 -8.06 13.40 -28.58
N GLY A 271 -7.10 12.99 -29.41
CA GLY A 271 -7.33 12.49 -30.75
C GLY A 271 -7.37 13.59 -31.83
N PRO A 272 -7.65 13.21 -33.09
CA PRO A 272 -7.79 11.83 -33.58
C PRO A 272 -6.49 11.03 -33.42
N SER A 273 -6.58 9.70 -33.46
CA SER A 273 -5.43 8.79 -33.23
C SER A 273 -4.79 8.91 -31.82
N PRO A 274 -5.57 8.81 -30.72
CA PRO A 274 -5.01 8.83 -29.38
C PRO A 274 -3.99 7.71 -29.18
N SER A 275 -2.90 8.03 -28.46
CA SER A 275 -1.87 7.04 -28.14
C SER A 275 -2.32 6.14 -26.99
N ALA A 276 -2.06 4.84 -27.12
CA ALA A 276 -2.32 3.90 -26.04
C ALA A 276 -1.52 4.26 -24.76
N GLY A 277 -2.14 4.05 -23.61
CA GLY A 277 -1.54 4.28 -22.29
C GLY A 277 -2.16 5.45 -21.53
N SER A 278 -1.43 5.95 -20.53
CA SER A 278 -1.94 6.96 -19.61
C SER A 278 -2.28 8.28 -20.29
N ILE A 279 -3.44 8.82 -19.94
CA ILE A 279 -3.94 10.11 -20.43
C ILE A 279 -3.59 11.18 -19.40
N ASN A 280 -2.98 12.27 -19.86
CA ASN A 280 -2.76 13.44 -19.03
C ASN A 280 -4.05 14.28 -19.00
N VAL A 281 -4.70 14.35 -17.84
CA VAL A 281 -5.95 15.11 -17.64
C VAL A 281 -5.74 16.60 -17.37
N GLY A 282 -4.51 17.11 -17.49
CA GLY A 282 -4.19 18.54 -17.34
C GLY A 282 -4.30 19.05 -15.90
N ILE A 283 -4.36 18.15 -14.92
CA ILE A 283 -4.49 18.47 -13.50
C ILE A 283 -3.37 17.78 -12.74
N ASP A 284 -2.59 18.57 -12.01
CA ASP A 284 -1.72 18.05 -10.96
C ASP A 284 -2.51 18.00 -9.66
N PHE A 285 -2.89 16.79 -9.23
CA PHE A 285 -3.65 16.58 -7.99
C PHE A 285 -2.87 17.01 -6.74
N CYS A 286 -1.55 17.17 -6.82
CA CYS A 286 -0.72 17.57 -5.69
C CYS A 286 -0.63 19.08 -5.48
N THR A 287 -1.13 19.87 -6.42
CA THR A 287 -1.06 21.35 -6.38
C THR A 287 -2.44 22.02 -6.36
N LEU A 288 -3.48 21.27 -6.01
CA LEU A 288 -4.87 21.73 -5.95
C LEU A 288 -5.17 22.63 -4.75
#